data_AF-A0A2U3PC50-F1
#
_entry.id   AF-A0A2U3PC50-F1
#
_cell.length_a   1.000
_cell.length_b   1.000
_cell.length_c   1.000
_cell.angle_alpha   90.00
_cell.angle_beta   90.00
_cell.angle_gamma   90.00
#
_symmetry.space_group_name_H-M   'P 1'
#
loop_
_entity.id
_entity.type
_entity.pdbx_description
1 polymer ?
#
loop_
_entity_poly.entity_id
_entity_poly.type
_entity_poly.pdbx_seq_one_letter_code
_entity_poly.pdbx_strand_id
1 'polypeptide(L)' 'MDPDLDPNLQHWQDRLDSLQWVIGSIYSQFDSVPT' A
#
# COMPACT_ATOMS: atom_id res chain seq x y z
N MET A 1 9.34 -19.93 -5.95
CA MET A 1 7.95 -19.46 -6.11
C MET A 1 7.08 -20.67 -5.87
N ASP A 2 6.38 -20.71 -4.74
CA ASP A 2 5.46 -21.79 -4.42
C ASP A 2 4.31 -21.81 -5.44
N PRO A 3 4.10 -22.93 -6.15
CA PRO A 3 3.09 -23.03 -7.21
C PRO A 3 1.65 -23.04 -6.68
N ASP A 4 1.46 -23.22 -5.37
CA ASP A 4 0.18 -23.14 -4.67
C ASP A 4 -0.08 -21.76 -4.04
N LEU A 5 0.75 -20.77 -4.33
CA LEU A 5 0.57 -19.42 -3.81
C LEU A 5 -0.65 -18.78 -4.45
N ASP A 6 -1.76 -18.77 -3.71
CA ASP A 6 -3.04 -18.20 -4.13
C ASP A 6 -2.82 -16.86 -4.83
N PRO A 7 -3.15 -16.72 -6.13
CA PRO A 7 -2.88 -15.51 -6.88
C PRO A 7 -3.61 -14.30 -6.27
N ASN A 8 -4.70 -14.55 -5.55
CA ASN A 8 -5.41 -13.54 -4.77
C ASN A 8 -4.55 -12.99 -3.62
N LEU A 9 -3.73 -13.80 -2.96
CA LEU A 9 -2.87 -13.34 -1.87
C LEU A 9 -1.85 -12.32 -2.37
N GLN A 10 -1.18 -12.60 -3.49
CA GLN A 10 -0.24 -11.66 -4.10
C GLN A 10 -0.94 -10.39 -4.60
N HIS A 11 -2.14 -10.52 -5.18
CA HIS A 11 -2.94 -9.37 -5.60
C HIS A 11 -3.38 -8.47 -4.44
N TRP A 12 -3.76 -9.06 -3.31
CA TRP A 12 -4.05 -8.30 -2.09
C TRP A 12 -2.81 -7.69 -1.48
N GLN A 13 -1.66 -8.38 -1.53
CA GLN A 13 -0.38 -7.87 -1.05
C GLN A 13 0.04 -6.62 -1.84
N ASP A 14 -0.02 -6.66 -3.17
CA ASP A 14 0.31 -5.53 -4.06
C ASP A 14 -0.63 -4.34 -3.81
N ARG A 15 -1.93 -4.61 -3.64
CA ARG A 15 -2.91 -3.57 -3.27
C ARG A 15 -2.61 -2.92 -1.93
N LEU A 16 -2.24 -3.70 -0.92
CA LEU A 16 -1.92 -3.17 0.41
C LEU A 16 -0.64 -2.33 0.38
N ASP A 17 0.38 -2.77 -0.36
CA ASP A 17 1.63 -2.01 -0.55
C ASP A 17 1.36 -0.67 -1.27
N SER A 18 0.55 -0.71 -2.34
CA SER A 18 0.09 0.50 -3.04
C SER A 18 -0.70 1.44 -2.12
N LEU A 19 -1.62 0.92 -1.31
CA LEU A 19 -2.39 1.72 -0.35
C LEU A 19 -1.49 2.33 0.73
N GLN A 20 -0.51 1.58 1.24
CA GLN A 20 0.46 2.08 2.21
C GLN A 20 1.25 3.26 1.63
N TRP A 21 1.68 3.17 0.36
CA TRP A 21 2.35 4.26 -0.32
C TRP A 21 1.45 5.50 -0.49
N VAL A 22 0.20 5.32 -0.94
CA VAL A 22 -0.76 6.41 -1.11
C VAL A 22 -1.07 7.10 0.23
N ILE A 23 -1.32 6.33 1.29
CA ILE A 23 -1.59 6.86 2.63
C ILE A 23 -0.38 7.63 3.14
N GLY A 24 0.83 7.11 2.98
CA GLY A 24 2.06 7.81 3.36
C GLY A 24 2.23 9.14 2.61
N SER A 25 1.94 9.16 1.31
CA SER A 25 1.97 10.37 0.50
C SER A 25 0.93 11.41 0.94
N ILE A 26 -0.29 10.97 1.26
CA ILE A 26 -1.37 11.84 1.76
C ILE A 26 -1.01 12.38 3.14
N TYR A 27 -0.56 11.53 4.06
CA TYR A 27 -0.16 11.92 5.41
C TYR A 27 1.00 12.93 5.39
N SER A 28 2.01 12.72 4.54
CA SER A 28 3.11 13.67 4.38
C SER A 28 2.65 15.04 3.87
N GLN A 29 1.63 15.08 3.01
CA GLN A 29 1.03 16.34 2.56
C GLN A 29 0.27 17.04 3.68
N PHE A 30 -0.47 16.30 4.51
CA PHE A 30 -1.17 16.86 5.67
C PHE A 30 -0.23 17.35 6.76
N ASP A 31 0.86 16.62 7.04
CA ASP A 31 1.92 17.05 7.98
C ASP A 31 2.58 18.36 7.54
N SER A 32 2.64 18.60 6.23
CA SER A 32 3.20 19.83 5.65
C SER A 32 2.26 21.03 5.70
N VAL A 33 1.01 20.89 6.14
CA VAL A 33 0.06 22.02 6.31
C VAL A 33 0.24 22.61 7.71
N PRO A 34 0.79 23.84 7.84
CA PRO A 34 0.86 24.49 9.14
C PRO A 34 -0.56 24.90 9.58
N THR A 35 -0.97 24.47 10.77
CA THR A 35 -2.20 24.89 11.47
C THR A 35 -2.25 26.38 11.78
#